data_AF-A0A4Q5YU39-F1
#
_entry.id   AF-A0A4Q5YU39-F1
#
_cell.length_a   1.000
_cell.length_b   1.000
_cell.length_c   1.000
_cell.angle_alpha   90.00
_cell.angle_beta   90.00
_cell.angle_gamma   90.00
#
_symmetry.space_group_name_H-M   'P 1'
#
loop_
_entity.id
_entity.type
_entity.pdbx_description
1 polymer ?
#
loop_
_entity_poly.entity_id
_entity_poly.type
_entity_poly.pdbx_seq_one_letter_code
_entity_poly.pdbx_strand_id
1 'polypeptide(L)'
;MVSFLFFLLCVLTGQSQNTIGIPTIVNYTNQTYNAGSQNWDIAQDKNGILYFANNQGLLTFDGAFWRKYSLPNKTIVRSVVIDNDGRIYVGGQSEFGYFK
;
A
#
# COMPACT_ATOMS: atom_id res chain seq x y z
N MET A 1 -7.95 2.21 -59.16
CA MET A 1 -7.73 3.22 -58.10
C MET A 1 -8.21 2.76 -56.72
N VAL A 2 -9.44 2.25 -56.56
CA VAL A 2 -9.99 1.80 -55.27
C VAL A 2 -9.17 0.69 -54.58
N SER A 3 -8.66 -0.27 -55.37
CA SER A 3 -7.87 -1.40 -54.85
C SER A 3 -6.51 -0.99 -54.25
N PHE A 4 -5.90 0.09 -54.76
CA PHE A 4 -4.63 0.61 -54.24
C PHE A 4 -4.81 1.35 -52.90
N LEU A 5 -5.95 2.03 -52.73
CA LEU A 5 -6.32 2.70 -51.49
C LEU A 5 -6.60 1.70 -50.34
N PHE A 6 -7.18 0.54 -50.68
CA PHE A 6 -7.46 -0.53 -49.73
C PHE A 6 -6.16 -1.19 -49.21
N PHE A 7 -5.16 -1.34 -50.09
CA PHE A 7 -3.85 -1.86 -49.70
C PHE A 7 -3.12 -0.91 -48.73
N LEU A 8 -3.23 0.40 -48.94
CA LEU A 8 -2.63 1.43 -48.08
C LEU A 8 -3.20 1.43 -46.65
N LEU A 9 -4.48 1.12 -46.49
CA LEU A 9 -5.17 1.04 -45.19
C LEU A 9 -4.78 -0.22 -44.38
N CYS A 10 -4.39 -1.32 -45.05
CA CYS A 10 -3.93 -2.53 -44.37
C CYS A 10 -2.50 -2.43 -43.80
N VAL A 11 -1.67 -1.50 -44.29
CA VAL A 11 -0.28 -1.34 -43.82
C VAL A 11 -0.17 -0.45 -42.57
N LEU A 12 -1.26 0.20 -42.18
CA LEU A 12 -1.33 1.03 -40.97
C LEU A 12 -1.88 0.21 -39.79
N THR A 13 -1.20 -0.88 -39.43
CA THR A 13 -1.45 -1.54 -38.15
C THR A 13 -0.79 -0.71 -37.04
N GLY A 14 -1.58 0.09 -36.33
CA GLY A 14 -1.09 0.84 -35.17
C GLY A 14 -0.52 -0.09 -34.11
N GLN A 15 0.78 0.03 -33.84
CA GLN A 15 1.43 -0.65 -32.71
C GLN A 15 1.13 0.15 -31.44
N SER A 16 0.74 -0.52 -30.34
CA SER A 16 0.62 0.15 -29.05
C SER A 16 1.99 0.46 -28.45
N GLN A 17 2.05 1.46 -27.57
CA GLN A 17 3.25 1.77 -26.81
C GLN A 17 3.58 0.61 -25.84
N ASN A 18 4.85 0.20 -25.77
CA ASN A 18 5.31 -0.71 -24.73
C ASN A 18 5.03 -0.11 -23.34
N THR A 19 4.68 -0.93 -22.36
CA THR A 19 4.38 -0.54 -20.97
C THR A 19 5.61 -0.12 -20.16
N ILE A 20 6.62 0.43 -20.82
CA ILE A 20 7.83 0.97 -20.19
C ILE A 20 7.40 2.10 -19.25
N GLY A 21 7.79 2.00 -17.99
CA GLY A 21 7.48 3.00 -16.95
C GLY A 21 6.18 2.74 -16.18
N ILE A 22 5.42 1.67 -16.48
CA ILE A 22 4.33 1.24 -15.60
C ILE A 22 4.93 0.54 -14.38
N PRO A 23 4.67 1.02 -13.14
CA PRO A 23 5.20 0.37 -11.95
C PRO A 23 4.56 -1.01 -11.79
N THR A 24 5.35 -1.98 -11.32
CA THR A 24 4.81 -3.28 -10.91
C THR A 24 3.92 -3.09 -9.69
N ILE A 25 2.65 -3.50 -9.79
CA ILE A 25 1.71 -3.47 -8.68
C ILE A 25 1.75 -4.84 -8.00
N VAL A 26 2.10 -4.85 -6.71
CA VAL A 26 2.05 -6.05 -5.87
C VAL A 26 0.89 -5.91 -4.91
N ASN A 27 0.03 -6.93 -4.85
CA ASN A 27 -1.12 -6.96 -3.95
C ASN A 27 -0.81 -7.86 -2.75
N TYR A 28 -1.01 -7.33 -1.54
CA TYR A 28 -0.91 -8.06 -0.29
C TYR A 28 -2.30 -8.22 0.31
N THR A 29 -2.78 -9.45 0.44
CA THR A 29 -4.09 -9.70 1.03
C THR A 29 -4.00 -9.78 2.54
N ASN A 30 -5.16 -9.72 3.22
CA ASN A 30 -5.19 -9.81 4.68
C ASN A 30 -4.76 -11.17 5.23
N GLN A 31 -4.78 -12.22 4.41
CA GLN A 31 -4.17 -13.50 4.73
C GLN A 31 -2.65 -13.40 4.78
N THR A 32 -2.02 -12.55 3.95
CA THR A 32 -0.56 -12.39 3.92
C THR A 32 -0.04 -11.74 5.20
N TYR A 33 -0.68 -10.68 5.68
CA TYR A 33 -0.29 -9.98 6.90
C TYR A 33 -1.05 -10.44 8.16
N ASN A 34 -1.95 -11.43 8.00
CA ASN A 34 -2.71 -12.09 9.06
C ASN A 34 -3.40 -11.09 10.02
N ALA A 35 -4.12 -10.12 9.45
CA ALA A 35 -4.83 -9.07 10.20
C ALA A 35 -6.20 -8.74 9.56
N GLY A 36 -6.81 -7.64 9.99
CA GLY A 36 -8.12 -7.21 9.47
C GLY A 36 -8.03 -6.73 8.02
N SER A 37 -9.11 -6.83 7.26
CA SER A 37 -9.13 -6.49 5.83
C SER A 37 -9.09 -4.99 5.53
N GLN A 38 -9.26 -4.12 6.53
CA GLN A 38 -9.30 -2.68 6.35
C GLN A 38 -8.08 -2.00 6.98
N ASN A 39 -7.45 -1.15 6.18
CA ASN A 39 -6.41 -0.21 6.60
C ASN A 39 -7.00 1.21 6.57
N TRP A 40 -6.72 2.02 7.59
CA TRP A 40 -7.31 3.35 7.78
C TRP A 40 -6.37 4.49 7.47
N ASP A 41 -5.08 4.26 7.67
CA ASP A 41 -4.05 5.28 7.59
C ASP A 41 -2.69 4.63 7.35
N ILE A 42 -1.75 5.41 6.81
CA ILE A 42 -0.41 4.96 6.45
C ILE A 42 0.64 6.03 6.76
N ALA A 43 1.79 5.60 7.28
CA ALA A 43 2.96 6.44 7.42
C ALA A 43 4.23 5.67 7.05
N GLN A 44 5.30 6.38 6.70
CA GLN A 44 6.62 5.79 6.41
C GLN A 44 7.68 6.47 7.29
N ASP A 45 8.52 5.68 7.95
CA ASP A 45 9.65 6.22 8.71
C ASP A 45 10.86 6.56 7.82
N LYS A 46 11.87 7.19 8.41
CA LYS A 46 13.12 7.55 7.74
C LYS A 46 13.95 6.33 7.24
N ASN A 47 13.65 5.13 7.71
CA ASN A 47 14.32 3.90 7.30
C ASN A 47 13.55 3.18 6.18
N GLY A 48 12.41 3.73 5.75
CA GLY A 48 11.56 3.16 4.72
C GLY A 48 10.53 2.15 5.22
N ILE A 49 10.43 1.92 6.54
CA ILE A 49 9.42 1.03 7.12
C ILE A 49 8.05 1.67 6.96
N LEU A 50 7.12 0.93 6.37
CA LEU A 50 5.73 1.34 6.24
C LEU A 50 4.94 0.91 7.46
N TYR A 51 4.06 1.79 7.94
CA TYR A 51 3.17 1.59 9.07
C TYR A 51 1.73 1.73 8.59
N PHE A 52 0.87 0.79 8.97
CA PHE A 52 -0.54 0.81 8.57
C PHE A 52 -1.44 0.68 9.81
N ALA A 53 -2.34 1.65 9.97
CA ALA A 53 -3.43 1.56 10.94
C ALA A 53 -4.46 0.52 10.45
N ASN A 54 -4.74 -0.53 11.22
CA ASN A 54 -5.58 -1.65 10.80
C ASN A 54 -6.65 -2.01 11.85
N ASN A 55 -7.72 -2.67 11.39
CA ASN A 55 -8.79 -3.21 12.25
C ASN A 55 -8.29 -4.14 13.38
N GLN A 56 -7.09 -4.70 13.28
CA GLN A 56 -6.52 -5.62 14.28
C GLN A 56 -5.16 -5.15 14.83
N GLY A 57 -4.92 -3.84 14.86
CA GLY A 57 -3.71 -3.26 15.44
C GLY A 57 -2.90 -2.44 14.44
N LEU A 58 -1.63 -2.21 14.76
CA LEU A 58 -0.67 -1.56 13.87
C LEU A 58 0.08 -2.63 13.06
N LEU A 59 0.17 -2.46 11.75
CA LEU A 59 1.00 -3.31 10.90
C LEU A 59 2.27 -2.57 10.49
N THR A 60 3.37 -3.28 10.36
CA THR A 60 4.61 -2.77 9.75
C THR A 60 5.04 -3.63 8.57
N PHE A 61 5.64 -3.01 7.56
CA PHE A 61 6.21 -3.69 6.40
C PHE A 61 7.58 -3.10 6.06
N ASP A 62 8.59 -3.96 5.94
CA ASP A 62 9.99 -3.58 5.66
C ASP A 62 10.39 -3.77 4.17
N GLY A 63 9.43 -4.09 3.31
CA GLY A 63 9.67 -4.46 1.91
C GLY A 63 9.64 -5.97 1.65
N ALA A 64 9.78 -6.80 2.68
CA ALA A 64 9.74 -8.26 2.57
C ALA A 64 8.78 -8.91 3.57
N PHE A 65 8.76 -8.45 4.81
CA PHE A 65 8.06 -9.07 5.93
C PHE A 65 7.04 -8.13 6.56
N TRP A 66 5.88 -8.71 6.88
CA TRP A 66 4.84 -8.06 7.65
C TRP A 66 4.98 -8.40 9.12
N ARG A 67 4.75 -7.42 10.00
CA ARG A 67 4.62 -7.62 11.45
C ARG A 67 3.35 -6.95 11.94
N LYS A 68 2.72 -7.54 12.96
CA LYS A 68 1.50 -7.04 13.58
C LYS A 68 1.76 -6.74 15.05
N TYR A 69 1.32 -5.56 15.49
CA TYR A 69 1.38 -5.09 16.86
C TYR A 69 -0.02 -4.80 17.36
N SER A 70 -0.49 -5.61 18.30
CA SER A 70 -1.79 -5.41 18.94
C SER A 70 -1.71 -4.29 19.97
N LEU A 71 -2.75 -3.46 20.06
CA LEU A 71 -2.93 -2.56 21.20
C LEU A 71 -3.22 -3.38 22.48
N PRO A 72 -2.97 -2.83 23.68
CA PRO A 72 -3.22 -3.52 24.95
C PRO A 72 -4.67 -4.02 25.08
N ASN A 73 -5.64 -3.24 24.63
CA ASN A 73 -7.06 -3.61 24.62
C ASN A 73 -7.49 -4.46 23.41
N LYS A 74 -6.55 -4.78 22.50
CA LYS A 74 -6.75 -5.53 21.26
C LYS A 74 -7.81 -4.92 20.33
N THR A 75 -7.87 -3.60 20.27
CA THR A 75 -8.79 -2.87 19.40
C THR A 75 -8.13 -2.39 18.09
N ILE A 76 -8.94 -1.73 17.28
CA ILE A 76 -8.59 -1.09 16.01
C ILE A 76 -7.61 0.07 16.19
N VAL A 77 -6.64 0.19 15.28
CA VAL A 77 -5.88 1.42 15.05
C VAL A 77 -6.53 2.18 13.91
N ARG A 78 -6.81 3.47 14.13
CA ARG A 78 -7.51 4.37 13.19
C ARG A 78 -6.58 5.36 12.50
N SER A 79 -5.52 5.78 13.18
CA SER A 79 -4.55 6.74 12.64
C SER A 79 -3.15 6.40 13.10
N VAL A 80 -2.16 6.78 12.28
CA VAL A 80 -0.75 6.64 12.59
C VAL A 80 0.00 7.88 12.14
N VAL A 81 0.85 8.43 13.01
CA VAL A 81 1.73 9.55 12.66
C VAL A 81 3.11 9.32 13.26
N ILE A 82 4.14 9.75 12.54
CA ILE A 82 5.54 9.63 12.94
C ILE A 82 6.06 11.04 13.15
N ASP A 83 6.62 11.31 14.33
CA ASP A 83 7.23 12.61 14.61
C ASP A 83 8.66 12.71 14.02
N ASN A 84 9.26 13.88 14.16
CA ASN A 84 10.62 14.14 13.65
C ASN A 84 11.71 13.31 14.34
N ASP A 85 11.46 12.83 15.55
CA ASP A 85 12.40 11.96 16.29
C ASP A 85 12.23 10.48 15.92
N GLY A 86 11.20 10.15 15.12
CA GLY A 86 10.88 8.80 14.67
C GLY A 86 9.94 8.04 15.61
N ARG A 87 9.29 8.71 16.55
CA ARG A 87 8.32 8.09 17.45
C ARG A 87 7.00 7.87 16.72
N ILE A 88 6.46 6.66 16.88
CA ILE A 88 5.23 6.23 16.22
C ILE A 88 4.05 6.44 17.15
N TYR A 89 3.20 7.42 16.84
CA TYR A 89 1.95 7.68 17.55
C TYR A 89 0.79 7.01 16.84
N VAL A 90 -0.17 6.48 17.61
CA VAL A 90 -1.37 5.85 17.10
C VAL A 90 -2.62 6.31 17.83
N GLY A 91 -3.70 6.53 17.07
CA GLY A 91 -5.05 6.66 17.59
C GLY A 91 -5.79 5.33 17.50
N GLY A 92 -6.24 4.80 18.62
CA GLY A 92 -7.03 3.56 18.72
C GLY A 92 -8.51 3.83 19.02
N GLN A 93 -9.29 2.75 19.21
CA GLN A 93 -10.66 2.92 19.69
C GLN A 93 -10.65 3.36 21.17
N SER A 94 -11.13 4.58 21.42
CA SER A 94 -11.18 5.15 22.77
C SER A 94 -9.83 5.24 23.48
N GLU A 95 -8.71 5.25 22.73
CA GLU A 95 -7.36 5.39 23.27
C GLU A 95 -6.43 6.10 22.29
N PHE A 96 -5.34 6.61 22.82
CA PHE A 96 -4.24 7.21 22.06
C PHE A 96 -2.93 6.90 22.78
N GLY A 97 -1.86 6.68 22.03
CA GLY A 97 -0.55 6.38 22.60
C GLY A 97 0.55 6.35 21.56
N TYR A 98 1.71 5.83 21.95
CA TYR A 98 2.86 5.65 21.07
C TYR A 98 3.57 4.34 21.35
N PHE A 99 4.28 3.82 20.35
CA PHE A 99 5.13 2.65 20.48
C PHE A 99 6.54 3.07 20.95
N LYS A 100 7.12 2.29 21.87
CA LYS A 100 8.47 2.45 22.42
C LYS A 100 9.36 1.28 22.00
#